data_AF-A0A257KDA3-F1
#
_entry.id   AF-A0A257KDA3-F1
#
_cell.length_a   1.000
_cell.length_b   1.000
_cell.length_c   1.000
_cell.angle_alpha   90.00
_cell.angle_beta   90.00
_cell.angle_gamma   90.00
#
_symmetry.space_group_name_H-M   'P 1'
#
loop_
_entity.id
_entity.type
_entity.pdbx_description
1 polymer ?
#
loop_
_entity_poly.entity_id
_entity_poly.type
_entity_poly.pdbx_seq_one_letter_code
_entity_poly.pdbx_strand_id
1 'polypeptide(L)'
;MRPTPILLKNAIDFMRLLFLSFFLLFIASCGHQNYELRRAQAKEVKITAQLATDSVIDRYIAPYRKTLDDQLNQTLSNAPKTIDKSGEWQTPMGNLLADVTMERGNPIFLQLKGMRIDGCLLNHGGIRTIIPQGTLTARNAYEVMPFENSAVVIELDGAAILTLCQYILDEKKPHPLAGVQFKITADGKAADVSIQGKPIDLSKHYFIVTSDYLANGGDAMLFFKKGFSRIDLNYKLRDMLIDYFKNHPSVEAATDVRIIKN
;
A
#
# COMPACT_ATOMS: atom_id res chain seq x y z
N MET A 1 48.86 5.34 88.12
CA MET A 1 48.26 3.99 88.08
C MET A 1 48.16 3.57 86.62
N ARG A 2 48.90 2.53 86.20
CA ARG A 2 48.74 1.97 84.85
C ARG A 2 47.46 1.13 84.83
N PRO A 3 46.54 1.30 83.87
CA PRO A 3 45.35 0.47 83.79
C PRO A 3 45.75 -1.00 83.62
N THR A 4 45.04 -1.90 84.30
CA THR A 4 45.31 -3.35 84.24
C THR A 4 45.08 -3.87 82.81
N PRO A 5 45.86 -4.86 82.36
CA PRO A 5 45.87 -5.33 80.97
C PRO A 5 44.51 -5.83 80.44
N ILE A 6 43.57 -6.18 81.33
CA ILE A 6 42.22 -6.64 81.00
C ILE A 6 41.31 -5.48 80.55
N LEU A 7 41.38 -4.32 81.21
CA LEU A 7 40.58 -3.13 80.86
C LEU A 7 40.98 -2.55 79.50
N LEU A 8 42.29 -2.58 79.19
CA LEU A 8 42.81 -2.11 77.90
C LEU A 8 42.37 -3.02 76.75
N LYS A 9 42.34 -4.36 76.98
CA LYS A 9 41.90 -5.34 75.99
C LYS A 9 40.41 -5.22 75.67
N ASN A 10 39.56 -5.05 76.69
CA ASN A 10 38.12 -4.86 76.50
C ASN A 10 37.80 -3.54 75.75
N ALA A 11 38.56 -2.47 76.00
CA ALA A 11 38.41 -1.20 75.27
C ALA A 11 38.85 -1.31 73.80
N ILE A 12 39.92 -2.06 73.52
CA ILE A 12 40.39 -2.33 72.15
C ILE A 12 39.39 -3.22 71.40
N ASP A 13 38.85 -4.25 72.05
CA ASP A 13 37.85 -5.15 71.45
C ASP A 13 36.52 -4.42 71.20
N PHE A 14 36.09 -3.54 72.11
CA PHE A 14 34.93 -2.66 71.89
C PHE A 14 35.15 -1.68 70.73
N MET A 15 36.33 -1.05 70.65
CA MET A 15 36.68 -0.15 69.57
C MET A 15 36.79 -0.89 68.21
N ARG A 16 37.27 -2.14 68.21
CA ARG A 16 37.26 -3.02 67.03
C ARG A 16 35.84 -3.41 66.62
N LEU A 17 34.96 -3.72 67.56
CA LEU A 17 33.55 -4.01 67.27
C LEU A 17 32.83 -2.80 66.67
N LEU A 18 33.14 -1.61 67.19
CA LEU A 18 32.58 -0.34 66.74
C LEU A 18 33.14 0.07 65.36
N PHE A 19 34.42 -0.20 65.10
CA PHE A 19 35.00 -0.06 63.76
C PHE A 19 34.41 -1.08 62.77
N LEU A 20 34.20 -2.34 63.19
CA LEU A 20 33.59 -3.35 62.32
C LEU A 20 32.13 -3.01 62.01
N SER A 21 31.36 -2.52 62.99
CA SER A 21 29.97 -2.13 62.78
C SER A 21 29.85 -0.89 61.89
N PHE A 22 30.76 0.08 62.06
CA PHE A 22 30.83 1.26 61.20
C PHE A 22 31.27 0.87 59.77
N PHE A 23 32.25 -0.02 59.63
CA PHE A 23 32.67 -0.55 58.33
C PHE A 23 31.54 -1.31 57.62
N LEU A 24 30.77 -2.14 58.35
CA LEU A 24 29.58 -2.84 57.82
C LEU A 24 28.48 -1.89 57.34
N LEU A 25 28.30 -0.73 57.99
CA LEU A 25 27.36 0.31 57.54
C LEU A 25 27.84 1.01 56.25
N PHE A 26 29.15 1.16 56.04
CA PHE A 26 29.70 1.75 54.81
C PHE A 26 29.51 0.85 53.58
N ILE A 27 29.63 -0.47 53.72
CA ILE A 27 29.41 -1.42 52.60
C ILE A 27 27.93 -1.54 52.19
N ALA A 28 26.99 -1.28 53.11
CA ALA A 28 25.54 -1.33 52.83
C ALA A 28 25.00 -0.08 52.09
N SER A 29 25.78 1.01 52.01
CA SER A 29 25.34 2.25 51.36
C SER A 29 25.49 2.24 49.82
N CYS A 30 26.12 1.22 49.24
CA CYS A 30 26.23 1.05 47.79
C CYS A 30 25.09 0.21 47.22
N GLY A 31 23.85 0.69 47.38
CA GLY A 31 22.71 0.17 46.64
C GLY A 31 22.79 0.60 45.17
N HIS A 32 22.77 -0.36 44.24
CA HIS A 32 22.65 -0.07 42.81
C HIS A 32 21.43 0.82 42.56
N GLN A 33 21.63 1.97 41.93
CA GLN A 33 20.55 2.85 41.48
C GLN A 33 19.87 2.17 40.28
N ASN A 34 18.80 1.42 40.53
CA ASN A 34 17.95 0.92 39.47
C ASN A 34 17.15 2.10 38.91
N TYR A 35 17.60 2.64 37.77
CA TYR A 35 16.88 3.68 37.06
C TYR A 35 15.66 3.06 36.38
N GLU A 36 14.51 3.16 37.03
CA GLU A 36 13.23 2.86 36.38
C GLU A 36 12.72 4.10 35.66
N LEU A 37 12.44 3.96 34.36
CA LEU A 37 11.79 5.00 33.58
C LEU A 37 10.38 5.25 34.14
N ARG A 38 10.23 6.23 35.02
CA ARG A 38 8.93 6.56 35.63
C ARG A 38 7.96 7.22 34.67
N ARG A 39 8.47 7.95 33.66
CA ARG A 39 7.65 8.68 32.69
C ARG A 39 8.47 9.08 31.46
N ALA A 40 7.95 8.77 30.28
CA ALA A 40 8.36 9.42 29.04
C ALA A 40 7.25 10.38 28.62
N GLN A 41 7.59 11.64 28.35
CA GLN A 41 6.70 12.59 27.69
C GLN A 41 7.17 12.78 26.26
N ALA A 42 6.35 12.36 25.31
CA ALA A 42 6.50 12.74 23.92
C ALA A 42 5.58 13.93 23.65
N LYS A 43 6.07 14.94 22.93
CA LYS A 43 5.26 16.01 22.37
C LYS A 43 5.33 15.90 20.86
N GLU A 44 4.17 15.75 20.23
CA GLU A 44 4.07 15.82 18.78
C GLU A 44 4.35 17.26 18.34
N VAL A 45 5.36 17.44 17.49
CA VAL A 45 5.60 18.71 16.81
C VAL A 45 4.94 18.60 15.44
N LYS A 46 3.77 19.23 15.29
CA LYS A 46 3.04 19.23 14.02
C LYS A 46 3.78 20.11 13.01
N ILE A 47 4.04 19.55 11.83
CA ILE A 47 4.54 20.31 10.68
C ILE A 47 3.32 20.92 9.98
N THR A 48 3.17 22.24 10.06
CA THR A 48 2.03 22.96 9.49
C THR A 48 2.50 24.10 8.57
N ALA A 49 1.60 24.61 7.73
CA ALA A 49 1.89 25.72 6.82
C ALA A 49 2.23 27.05 7.52
N GLN A 50 2.00 27.15 8.83
CA GLN A 50 2.35 28.34 9.62
C GLN A 50 3.83 28.38 10.03
N LEU A 51 4.56 27.26 9.87
CA LEU A 51 6.00 27.22 10.11
C LEU A 51 6.73 27.94 8.97
N ALA A 52 7.72 28.76 9.33
CA ALA A 52 8.55 29.43 8.35
C ALA A 52 9.35 28.39 7.54
N THR A 53 9.37 28.56 6.22
CA THR A 53 10.23 27.76 5.34
C THR A 53 11.67 28.18 5.53
N ASP A 54 12.59 27.22 5.66
CA ASP A 54 14.02 27.50 5.68
C ASP A 54 14.48 27.93 4.29
N SER A 55 14.92 29.18 4.17
CA SER A 55 15.31 29.79 2.88
C SER A 55 16.54 29.13 2.23
N VAL A 56 17.43 28.49 3.01
CA VAL A 56 18.60 27.78 2.49
C VAL A 56 18.14 26.47 1.86
N ILE A 57 17.28 25.72 2.56
CA ILE A 57 16.71 24.47 2.05
C ILE A 57 15.84 24.75 0.82
N ASP A 58 14.98 25.77 0.85
CA ASP A 58 14.10 26.08 -0.28
C ASP A 58 14.90 26.45 -1.54
N ARG A 59 15.94 27.27 -1.40
CA ARG A 59 16.83 27.61 -2.52
C ARG A 59 17.58 26.39 -3.05
N TYR A 60 17.97 25.48 -2.17
CA TYR A 60 18.65 24.24 -2.55
C TYR A 60 17.73 23.31 -3.39
N ILE A 61 16.45 23.19 -3.02
CA ILE A 61 15.51 22.29 -3.71
C ILE A 61 14.79 22.95 -4.91
N ALA A 62 14.81 24.28 -5.02
CA ALA A 62 14.16 25.03 -6.09
C ALA A 62 14.43 24.52 -7.53
N PRO A 63 15.69 24.23 -7.96
CA PRO A 63 15.94 23.76 -9.32
C PRO A 63 15.34 22.36 -9.60
N TYR A 64 15.32 21.48 -8.60
CA TYR A 64 14.71 20.15 -8.71
C TYR A 64 13.19 20.26 -8.78
N ARG A 65 12.58 21.10 -7.93
CA ARG A 65 11.16 21.39 -7.95
C ARG A 65 10.72 21.93 -9.30
N LYS A 66 11.47 22.91 -9.85
CA LYS A 66 11.18 23.47 -11.18
C LYS A 66 11.21 22.39 -12.27
N THR A 67 12.25 21.56 -12.30
CA THR A 67 12.38 20.48 -13.30
C THR A 67 11.20 19.51 -13.22
N LEU A 68 10.81 19.13 -12.00
CA LEU A 68 9.65 18.27 -11.78
C LEU A 68 8.35 18.95 -12.20
N ASP A 69 8.16 20.23 -11.86
CA ASP A 69 6.97 20.98 -12.23
C ASP A 69 6.81 21.13 -13.74
N ASP A 70 7.91 21.38 -14.46
CA ASP A 70 7.91 21.47 -15.94
C ASP A 70 7.47 20.13 -16.58
N GLN A 71 7.88 19.00 -16.00
CA GLN A 71 7.49 17.66 -16.48
C GLN A 71 6.06 17.28 -16.06
N LEU A 72 5.68 17.58 -14.82
CA LEU A 72 4.45 17.10 -14.21
C LEU A 72 3.23 17.94 -14.58
N ASN A 73 3.42 19.22 -14.91
CA ASN A 73 2.33 20.16 -15.17
C ASN A 73 1.99 20.28 -16.67
N GLN A 74 2.70 19.58 -17.54
CA GLN A 74 2.35 19.54 -18.96
C GLN A 74 0.94 18.94 -19.13
N THR A 75 0.08 19.65 -19.85
CA THR A 75 -1.24 19.14 -20.25
C THR A 75 -1.08 17.91 -21.13
N LEU A 76 -1.67 16.80 -20.70
CA LEU A 76 -1.68 15.54 -21.42
C LEU A 76 -3.06 15.23 -22.01
N SER A 77 -4.13 15.58 -21.29
CA SER A 77 -5.52 15.24 -21.66
C SER A 77 -6.53 16.14 -20.96
N ASN A 78 -7.82 15.81 -21.09
CA ASN A 78 -8.94 16.43 -20.40
C ASN A 78 -9.90 15.35 -19.87
N ALA A 79 -10.44 15.54 -18.66
CA ALA A 79 -11.60 14.79 -18.16
C ALA A 79 -12.85 15.68 -18.28
N PRO A 80 -13.86 15.32 -19.09
CA PRO A 80 -15.06 16.14 -19.24
C PRO A 80 -15.95 16.12 -17.99
N LYS A 81 -15.77 15.12 -17.11
CA LYS A 81 -16.44 14.98 -15.82
C LYS A 81 -15.47 14.43 -14.78
N THR A 82 -15.77 14.68 -13.51
CA THR A 82 -15.03 14.05 -12.41
C THR A 82 -15.18 12.54 -12.46
N ILE A 83 -14.06 11.83 -12.35
CA ILE A 83 -14.00 10.37 -12.25
C ILE A 83 -13.69 10.02 -10.81
N ASP A 84 -14.71 9.64 -10.07
CA ASP A 84 -14.63 9.44 -8.61
C ASP A 84 -14.55 7.96 -8.20
N LYS A 85 -14.50 7.75 -6.89
CA LYS A 85 -14.45 6.43 -6.25
C LYS A 85 -15.83 6.04 -5.66
N SER A 86 -16.91 6.62 -6.14
CA SER A 86 -18.26 6.33 -5.63
C SER A 86 -18.82 5.06 -6.27
N GLY A 87 -19.45 4.22 -5.44
CA GLY A 87 -20.09 2.97 -5.87
C GLY A 87 -19.87 1.82 -4.87
N GLU A 88 -20.83 0.89 -4.84
CA GLU A 88 -20.83 -0.25 -3.90
C GLU A 88 -19.86 -1.35 -4.36
N TRP A 89 -20.02 -1.82 -5.60
CA TRP A 89 -19.27 -2.97 -6.15
C TRP A 89 -18.29 -2.60 -7.26
N GLN A 90 -18.47 -1.44 -7.89
CA GLN A 90 -17.57 -0.88 -8.89
C GLN A 90 -17.61 0.65 -8.78
N THR A 91 -16.57 1.32 -9.26
CA THR A 91 -16.48 2.79 -9.26
C THR A 91 -16.03 3.28 -10.62
N PRO A 92 -16.34 4.53 -11.02
CA PRO A 92 -15.81 5.11 -12.25
C PRO A 92 -14.28 5.04 -12.32
N MET A 93 -13.59 5.40 -11.23
CA MET A 93 -12.13 5.32 -11.16
C MET A 93 -11.62 3.88 -11.27
N GLY A 94 -12.28 2.93 -10.61
CA GLY A 94 -11.90 1.53 -10.70
C GLY A 94 -12.07 0.95 -12.10
N ASN A 95 -13.16 1.31 -12.79
CA ASN A 95 -13.38 0.92 -14.17
C ASN A 95 -12.28 1.46 -15.08
N LEU A 96 -12.01 2.77 -15.01
CA LEU A 96 -10.95 3.42 -15.78
C LEU A 96 -9.60 2.72 -15.59
N LEU A 97 -9.16 2.53 -14.34
CA LEU A 97 -7.83 1.99 -14.07
C LEU A 97 -7.67 0.53 -14.55
N ALA A 98 -8.71 -0.28 -14.40
CA ALA A 98 -8.68 -1.66 -14.90
C ALA A 98 -8.64 -1.70 -16.44
N ASP A 99 -9.42 -0.84 -17.10
CA ASP A 99 -9.47 -0.77 -18.57
C ASP A 99 -8.15 -0.25 -19.15
N VAL A 100 -7.60 0.82 -18.56
CA VAL A 100 -6.28 1.36 -18.92
C VAL A 100 -5.21 0.28 -18.78
N THR A 101 -5.23 -0.48 -17.68
CA THR A 101 -4.22 -1.54 -17.46
C THR A 101 -4.34 -2.64 -18.51
N MET A 102 -5.57 -3.04 -18.87
CA MET A 102 -5.82 -3.98 -19.97
C MET A 102 -5.33 -3.43 -21.30
N GLU A 103 -5.70 -2.19 -21.65
CA GLU A 103 -5.36 -1.58 -22.93
C GLU A 103 -3.85 -1.43 -23.12
N ARG A 104 -3.16 -0.93 -22.09
CA ARG A 104 -1.71 -0.68 -22.14
C ARG A 104 -0.89 -1.94 -21.97
N GLY A 105 -1.38 -2.91 -21.19
CA GLY A 105 -0.71 -4.20 -20.97
C GLY A 105 -0.82 -5.15 -22.17
N ASN A 106 -1.96 -5.15 -22.87
CA ASN A 106 -2.25 -6.11 -23.93
C ASN A 106 -1.22 -6.14 -25.06
N PRO A 107 -0.80 -5.00 -25.65
CA PRO A 107 0.21 -5.00 -26.72
C PRO A 107 1.53 -5.64 -26.29
N ILE A 108 1.98 -5.36 -25.07
CA ILE A 108 3.23 -5.91 -24.51
C ILE A 108 3.08 -7.41 -24.28
N PHE A 109 1.98 -7.83 -23.66
CA PHE A 109 1.74 -9.25 -23.40
C PHE A 109 1.61 -10.05 -24.70
N LEU A 110 0.93 -9.50 -25.71
CA LEU A 110 0.82 -10.09 -27.04
C LEU A 110 2.18 -10.26 -27.69
N GLN A 111 3.06 -9.26 -27.58
CA GLN A 111 4.43 -9.35 -28.10
C GLN A 111 5.26 -10.42 -27.36
N LEU A 112 5.11 -10.54 -26.04
CA LEU A 112 5.87 -11.47 -25.22
C LEU A 112 5.40 -12.93 -25.32
N LYS A 113 4.10 -13.15 -25.50
CA LYS A 113 3.47 -14.49 -25.36
C LYS A 113 2.60 -14.93 -26.54
N GLY A 114 2.30 -14.05 -27.50
CA GLY A 114 1.38 -14.36 -28.60
C GLY A 114 -0.07 -14.55 -28.15
N MET A 115 -0.41 -14.12 -26.93
CA MET A 115 -1.72 -14.26 -26.31
C MET A 115 -2.23 -12.89 -25.82
N ARG A 116 -3.53 -12.79 -25.51
CA ARG A 116 -4.13 -11.58 -24.95
C ARG A 116 -4.44 -11.75 -23.48
N ILE A 117 -4.50 -10.63 -22.77
CA ILE A 117 -4.95 -10.56 -21.38
C ILE A 117 -6.48 -10.69 -21.38
N ASP A 118 -7.01 -11.57 -20.54
CA ASP A 118 -8.44 -11.88 -20.47
C ASP A 118 -9.18 -11.03 -19.43
N GLY A 119 -8.48 -10.53 -18.41
CA GLY A 119 -9.08 -9.67 -17.40
C GLY A 119 -8.06 -8.92 -16.56
N CYS A 120 -8.54 -7.99 -15.76
CA CYS A 120 -7.74 -7.21 -14.83
C CYS A 120 -8.39 -7.20 -13.46
N LEU A 121 -7.58 -7.34 -12.41
CA LEU A 121 -7.97 -7.00 -11.04
C LEU A 121 -6.88 -6.16 -10.38
N LEU A 122 -7.27 -5.00 -9.86
CA LEU A 122 -6.42 -4.19 -8.96
C LEU A 122 -7.11 -4.04 -7.60
N ASN A 123 -6.43 -3.40 -6.65
CA ASN A 123 -6.98 -3.16 -5.33
C ASN A 123 -7.52 -1.75 -5.16
N HIS A 124 -8.69 -1.63 -4.53
CA HIS A 124 -9.30 -0.33 -4.25
C HIS A 124 -8.39 0.59 -3.41
N GLY A 125 -7.59 0.02 -2.50
CA GLY A 125 -6.63 0.75 -1.66
C GLY A 125 -5.47 1.38 -2.45
N GLY A 126 -5.19 0.87 -3.65
CA GLY A 126 -4.21 1.41 -4.58
C GLY A 126 -4.60 2.78 -5.15
N ILE A 127 -5.90 3.09 -5.17
CA ILE A 127 -6.46 4.36 -5.65
C ILE A 127 -6.44 5.38 -4.53
N ARG A 128 -5.62 6.44 -4.65
CA ARG A 128 -5.38 7.39 -3.56
C ARG A 128 -6.23 8.65 -3.64
N THR A 129 -6.65 9.04 -4.84
CA THR A 129 -7.56 10.17 -5.05
C THR A 129 -8.42 9.96 -6.31
N ILE A 130 -9.31 10.92 -6.57
CA ILE A 130 -10.15 11.00 -7.77
C ILE A 130 -9.41 11.72 -8.90
N ILE A 131 -9.95 11.66 -10.13
CA ILE A 131 -9.55 12.57 -11.20
C ILE A 131 -10.63 13.65 -11.29
N PRO A 132 -10.32 14.93 -10.98
CA PRO A 132 -11.29 16.01 -11.12
C PRO A 132 -11.58 16.29 -12.60
N GLN A 133 -12.77 16.82 -12.88
CA GLN A 133 -13.07 17.41 -14.18
C GLN A 133 -12.02 18.48 -14.55
N GLY A 134 -11.60 18.50 -15.81
CA GLY A 134 -10.71 19.51 -16.37
C GLY A 134 -9.41 18.95 -16.91
N THR A 135 -8.38 19.80 -16.95
CA THR A 135 -7.07 19.47 -17.51
C THR A 135 -6.40 18.34 -16.72
N LEU A 136 -5.92 17.34 -17.45
CA LEU A 136 -5.14 16.24 -16.91
C LEU A 136 -3.67 16.39 -17.25
N THR A 137 -2.84 16.12 -16.26
CA THR A 137 -1.39 16.20 -16.32
C THR A 137 -0.79 14.92 -15.73
N ALA A 138 0.52 14.74 -15.84
CA ALA A 138 1.19 13.62 -15.18
C ALA A 138 1.01 13.68 -13.65
N ARG A 139 0.94 14.89 -13.06
CA ARG A 139 0.68 15.06 -11.62
C ARG A 139 -0.58 14.34 -11.16
N ASN A 140 -1.66 14.41 -11.95
CA ASN A 140 -2.91 13.71 -11.61
C ASN A 140 -2.69 12.19 -11.51
N ALA A 141 -1.90 11.60 -12.42
CA ALA A 141 -1.59 10.17 -12.35
C ALA A 141 -0.73 9.81 -11.13
N TYR A 142 0.26 10.65 -10.77
CA TYR A 142 1.05 10.49 -9.55
C TYR A 142 0.20 10.58 -8.29
N GLU A 143 -0.78 11.48 -8.24
CA GLU A 143 -1.68 11.59 -7.10
C GLU A 143 -2.63 10.40 -6.99
N VAL A 144 -3.12 9.87 -8.12
CA VAL A 144 -4.06 8.73 -8.15
C VAL A 144 -3.38 7.42 -7.75
N MET A 145 -2.20 7.12 -8.31
CA MET A 145 -1.41 5.92 -8.01
C MET A 145 0.07 6.28 -7.76
N PRO A 146 0.43 6.73 -6.54
CA PRO A 146 1.78 7.18 -6.20
C PRO A 146 2.77 6.02 -5.97
N PHE A 147 2.34 4.77 -6.14
CA PHE A 147 3.17 3.60 -5.89
C PHE A 147 3.99 3.21 -7.12
N GLU A 148 5.16 2.61 -6.89
CA GLU A 148 6.05 2.09 -7.93
C GLU A 148 5.67 0.67 -8.40
N ASN A 149 4.39 0.30 -8.28
CA ASN A 149 3.92 -1.04 -8.62
C ASN A 149 3.97 -1.27 -10.13
N SER A 150 4.48 -2.44 -10.53
CA SER A 150 4.56 -2.87 -11.92
C SER A 150 3.35 -3.73 -12.29
N ALA A 151 2.91 -3.66 -13.55
CA ALA A 151 1.91 -4.56 -14.07
C ALA A 151 2.47 -5.97 -14.29
N VAL A 152 1.73 -6.98 -13.84
CA VAL A 152 2.10 -8.38 -13.90
C VAL A 152 0.90 -9.17 -14.39
N VAL A 153 1.10 -10.09 -15.33
CA VAL A 153 0.08 -11.02 -15.81
C VAL A 153 0.26 -12.36 -15.13
N ILE A 154 -0.81 -12.88 -14.53
CA ILE A 154 -0.85 -14.18 -13.86
C ILE A 154 -1.81 -15.09 -14.60
N GLU A 155 -1.37 -16.31 -14.89
CA GLU A 155 -2.21 -17.36 -15.46
C GLU A 155 -2.99 -18.08 -14.35
N LEU A 156 -4.31 -18.00 -14.39
CA LEU A 156 -5.23 -18.56 -13.40
C LEU A 156 -6.17 -19.58 -14.05
N ASP A 157 -6.42 -20.72 -13.39
CA ASP A 157 -7.51 -21.61 -13.81
C ASP A 157 -8.89 -21.02 -13.48
N GLY A 158 -9.94 -21.63 -14.03
CA GLY A 158 -11.30 -21.15 -13.78
C GLY A 158 -11.70 -21.19 -12.30
N ALA A 159 -11.18 -22.13 -11.51
CA ALA A 159 -11.44 -22.19 -10.07
C ALA A 159 -10.84 -20.99 -9.32
N ALA A 160 -9.65 -20.54 -9.71
CA ALA A 160 -9.02 -19.34 -9.17
C ALA A 160 -9.79 -18.07 -9.57
N ILE A 161 -10.37 -18.00 -10.78
CA ILE A 161 -11.27 -16.90 -11.16
C ILE A 161 -12.54 -16.87 -10.29
N LEU A 162 -13.16 -18.02 -10.00
CA LEU A 162 -14.30 -18.06 -9.06
C LEU A 162 -13.91 -17.57 -7.66
N THR A 163 -12.73 -17.97 -7.19
CA THR A 163 -12.18 -17.53 -5.90
C THR A 163 -11.94 -16.01 -5.89
N LEU A 164 -11.44 -15.46 -7.00
CA LEU A 164 -11.25 -14.03 -7.19
C LEU A 164 -12.58 -13.27 -7.09
N CYS A 165 -13.62 -13.73 -7.80
CA CYS A 165 -14.94 -13.10 -7.74
C CYS A 165 -15.53 -13.15 -6.31
N GLN A 166 -15.42 -14.29 -5.64
CA GLN A 166 -15.90 -14.42 -4.25
C GLN A 166 -15.12 -13.51 -3.29
N TYR A 167 -13.81 -13.37 -3.46
CA TYR A 167 -12.99 -12.46 -2.65
C TYR A 167 -13.49 -11.01 -2.72
N ILE A 168 -13.89 -10.52 -3.90
CA ILE A 168 -14.44 -9.16 -4.05
C ILE A 168 -15.70 -8.99 -3.19
N LEU A 169 -16.57 -10.01 -3.17
CA LEU A 169 -17.79 -9.99 -2.36
C LEU A 169 -17.51 -10.04 -0.86
N ASP A 170 -16.51 -10.82 -0.46
CA ASP A 170 -16.13 -10.99 0.94
C ASP A 170 -15.48 -9.71 1.51
N GLU A 171 -14.63 -9.04 0.73
CA GLU A 171 -14.00 -7.76 1.10
C GLU A 171 -14.96 -6.58 1.11
N LYS A 172 -16.07 -6.65 0.35
CA LYS A 172 -17.07 -5.58 0.22
C LYS A 172 -16.47 -4.23 -0.17
N LYS A 173 -15.47 -4.28 -1.06
CA LYS A 173 -14.80 -3.10 -1.63
C LYS A 173 -14.93 -3.14 -3.14
N PRO A 174 -15.15 -1.98 -3.80
CA PRO A 174 -15.23 -1.92 -5.24
C PRO A 174 -13.82 -1.93 -5.86
N HIS A 175 -13.25 -3.13 -5.90
CA HIS A 175 -11.95 -3.41 -6.52
C HIS A 175 -12.02 -3.17 -8.05
N PRO A 176 -11.04 -2.46 -8.64
CA PRO A 176 -10.95 -2.30 -10.09
C PRO A 176 -10.96 -3.66 -10.79
N LEU A 177 -11.94 -3.90 -11.65
CA LEU A 177 -12.14 -5.16 -12.35
C LEU A 177 -12.41 -4.87 -13.83
N ALA A 178 -11.76 -5.55 -14.77
CA ALA A 178 -12.10 -5.46 -16.20
C ALA A 178 -12.06 -6.85 -16.84
N GLY A 179 -12.82 -7.04 -17.92
CA GLY A 179 -12.90 -8.31 -18.65
C GLY A 179 -13.66 -9.43 -17.94
N VAL A 180 -13.96 -9.30 -16.64
CA VAL A 180 -14.75 -10.24 -15.85
C VAL A 180 -16.08 -9.60 -15.44
N GLN A 181 -17.17 -10.32 -15.62
CA GLN A 181 -18.50 -9.92 -15.15
C GLN A 181 -19.16 -11.07 -14.37
N PHE A 182 -19.86 -10.75 -13.29
CA PHE A 182 -20.58 -11.76 -12.50
C PHE A 182 -21.77 -11.16 -11.73
N LYS A 183 -22.64 -12.03 -11.23
CA LYS A 183 -23.80 -11.69 -10.40
C LYS A 183 -23.56 -12.04 -8.94
N ILE A 184 -24.24 -11.30 -8.07
CA ILE A 184 -24.33 -11.57 -6.64
C ILE A 184 -25.64 -12.29 -6.39
N THR A 185 -25.57 -13.49 -5.83
CA THR A 185 -26.75 -14.24 -5.39
C THR A 185 -27.30 -13.68 -4.07
N ALA A 186 -28.54 -14.04 -3.73
CA ALA A 186 -29.18 -13.59 -2.49
C ALA A 186 -28.42 -14.00 -1.22
N ASP A 187 -27.67 -15.11 -1.25
CA ASP A 187 -26.80 -15.60 -0.17
C ASP A 187 -25.37 -15.01 -0.21
N GLY A 188 -25.11 -14.03 -1.09
CA GLY A 188 -23.83 -13.32 -1.15
C GLY A 188 -22.72 -14.08 -1.85
N LYS A 189 -23.05 -14.94 -2.82
CA LYS A 189 -22.09 -15.70 -3.62
C LYS A 189 -21.95 -15.14 -5.02
N ALA A 190 -20.77 -15.33 -5.59
CA ALA A 190 -20.53 -15.03 -7.00
C ALA A 190 -21.17 -16.12 -7.88
N ALA A 191 -22.01 -15.71 -8.83
CA ALA A 191 -22.65 -16.59 -9.81
C ALA A 191 -22.62 -15.98 -11.21
N ASP A 192 -22.97 -16.76 -12.23
CA ASP A 192 -23.00 -16.33 -13.64
C ASP A 192 -21.71 -15.61 -14.08
N VAL A 193 -20.56 -16.15 -13.65
CA VAL A 193 -19.25 -15.59 -13.97
C VAL A 193 -18.98 -15.75 -15.46
N SER A 194 -18.60 -14.65 -16.09
CA SER A 194 -18.18 -14.59 -17.48
C SER A 194 -16.86 -13.83 -17.61
N ILE A 195 -16.08 -14.21 -18.61
CA ILE A 195 -14.84 -13.55 -18.97
C ILE A 195 -14.86 -13.26 -20.48
N GLN A 196 -14.55 -12.01 -20.84
CA GLN A 196 -14.67 -11.52 -22.21
C GLN A 196 -16.05 -11.81 -22.83
N GLY A 197 -17.12 -11.68 -22.03
CA GLY A 197 -18.51 -11.91 -22.43
C GLY A 197 -18.90 -13.38 -22.63
N LYS A 198 -18.01 -14.34 -22.32
CA LYS A 198 -18.29 -15.78 -22.42
C LYS A 198 -18.40 -16.40 -21.02
N PRO A 199 -19.34 -17.33 -20.78
CA PRO A 199 -19.38 -18.07 -19.52
C PRO A 199 -18.04 -18.71 -19.20
N ILE A 200 -17.67 -18.68 -17.92
CA ILE A 200 -16.41 -19.27 -17.48
C ILE A 200 -16.36 -20.78 -17.76
N ASP A 201 -15.25 -21.20 -18.34
CA ASP A 201 -14.88 -22.61 -18.50
C ASP A 201 -13.84 -22.97 -17.42
N LEU A 202 -14.20 -23.92 -16.54
CA LEU A 202 -13.36 -24.34 -15.42
C LEU A 202 -12.12 -25.14 -15.86
N SER A 203 -12.12 -25.66 -17.08
CA SER A 203 -10.98 -26.41 -17.64
C SER A 203 -9.92 -25.52 -18.29
N LYS A 204 -10.21 -24.22 -18.45
CA LYS A 204 -9.32 -23.26 -19.12
C LYS A 204 -8.50 -22.45 -18.13
N HIS A 205 -7.39 -21.94 -18.65
CA HIS A 205 -6.58 -20.91 -18.02
C HIS A 205 -6.88 -19.54 -18.62
N TYR A 206 -6.79 -18.51 -17.78
CA TYR A 206 -7.06 -17.13 -18.09
C TYR A 206 -5.90 -16.26 -17.63
N PHE A 207 -5.53 -15.29 -18.46
CA PHE A 207 -4.46 -14.35 -18.16
C PHE A 207 -5.03 -13.08 -17.52
N ILE A 208 -4.78 -12.93 -16.23
CA ILE A 208 -5.26 -11.78 -15.44
C ILE A 208 -4.11 -10.82 -15.16
N VAL A 209 -4.23 -9.58 -15.61
CA VAL A 209 -3.29 -8.52 -15.25
C VAL A 209 -3.62 -7.93 -13.89
N THR A 210 -2.59 -7.72 -13.08
CA THR A 210 -2.67 -7.13 -11.75
C THR A 210 -1.37 -6.38 -11.44
N SER A 211 -1.17 -5.97 -10.18
CA SER A 211 0.10 -5.39 -9.72
C SER A 211 1.03 -6.44 -9.10
N ASP A 212 2.34 -6.21 -9.15
CA ASP A 212 3.34 -7.01 -8.43
C ASP A 212 3.07 -7.13 -6.92
N TYR A 213 2.60 -6.06 -6.28
CA TYR A 213 2.15 -6.09 -4.88
C TYR A 213 1.06 -7.15 -4.63
N LEU A 214 0.03 -7.18 -5.48
CA LEU A 214 -1.09 -8.12 -5.36
C LEU A 214 -0.70 -9.54 -5.78
N ALA A 215 0.09 -9.67 -6.84
CA ALA A 215 0.67 -10.94 -7.26
C ALA A 215 1.49 -11.61 -6.15
N ASN A 216 2.14 -10.81 -5.31
CA ASN A 216 2.91 -11.28 -4.14
C ASN A 216 2.04 -11.56 -2.89
N GLY A 217 0.71 -11.47 -2.99
CA GLY A 217 -0.25 -11.73 -1.92
C GLY A 217 -0.65 -10.51 -1.10
N GLY A 218 -0.37 -9.29 -1.59
CA GLY A 218 -0.90 -8.06 -1.03
C GLY A 218 -2.43 -8.09 -0.92
N ASP A 219 -2.97 -7.37 0.07
CA ASP A 219 -4.41 -7.33 0.41
C ASP A 219 -5.07 -8.72 0.57
N ALA A 220 -4.28 -9.75 0.92
CA ALA A 220 -4.75 -11.13 1.04
C ALA A 220 -5.33 -11.72 -0.27
N MET A 221 -4.97 -11.19 -1.44
CA MET A 221 -5.31 -11.76 -2.76
C MET A 221 -4.47 -13.03 -3.06
N LEU A 222 -4.55 -14.03 -2.18
CA LEU A 222 -3.69 -15.22 -2.20
C LEU A 222 -3.93 -16.14 -3.40
N PHE A 223 -5.05 -15.99 -4.11
CA PHE A 223 -5.33 -16.73 -5.34
C PHE A 223 -4.29 -16.44 -6.43
N PHE A 224 -3.66 -15.26 -6.45
CA PHE A 224 -2.57 -14.99 -7.39
C PHE A 224 -1.32 -15.84 -7.14
N LYS A 225 -1.05 -16.24 -5.89
CA LYS A 225 0.08 -17.14 -5.58
C LYS A 225 -0.12 -18.56 -6.10
N LYS A 226 -1.36 -18.93 -6.43
CA LYS A 226 -1.71 -20.23 -6.99
C LYS A 226 -1.66 -20.23 -8.54
N GLY A 227 -1.28 -19.11 -9.15
CA GLY A 227 -1.19 -19.02 -10.60
C GLY A 227 -0.12 -19.95 -11.18
N PHE A 228 -0.38 -20.43 -12.40
CA PHE A 228 0.47 -21.39 -13.12
C PHE A 228 1.71 -20.74 -13.71
N SER A 229 1.60 -19.47 -14.09
CA SER A 229 2.70 -18.68 -14.61
C SER A 229 2.55 -17.20 -14.27
N ARG A 230 3.69 -16.50 -14.27
CA ARG A 230 3.82 -15.06 -14.00
C ARG A 230 4.64 -14.42 -15.10
N ILE A 231 4.14 -13.31 -15.64
CA ILE A 231 4.83 -12.49 -16.65
C ILE A 231 4.85 -11.05 -16.14
N ASP A 232 6.04 -10.56 -15.80
CA ASP A 232 6.23 -9.15 -15.49
C ASP A 232 6.28 -8.33 -16.79
N LEU A 233 5.42 -7.34 -16.92
CA LEU A 233 5.38 -6.48 -18.11
C LEU A 233 6.44 -5.37 -18.07
N ASN A 234 7.14 -5.20 -16.94
CA ASN A 234 8.13 -4.14 -16.69
C ASN A 234 7.58 -2.73 -17.01
N TYR A 235 6.28 -2.52 -16.79
CA TYR A 235 5.59 -1.28 -17.07
C TYR A 235 4.78 -0.88 -15.84
N LYS A 236 5.06 0.29 -15.27
CA LYS A 236 4.41 0.76 -14.04
C LYS A 236 2.95 1.10 -14.31
N LEU A 237 2.06 0.76 -13.37
CA LEU A 237 0.63 1.05 -13.49
C LEU A 237 0.36 2.56 -13.63
N ARG A 238 1.15 3.39 -12.93
CA ARG A 238 1.08 4.85 -13.07
C ARG A 238 1.49 5.31 -14.46
N ASP A 239 2.57 4.76 -15.01
CA ASP A 239 3.07 5.14 -16.34
C ASP A 239 2.09 4.70 -17.43
N MET A 240 1.40 3.57 -17.26
CA MET A 240 0.26 3.17 -18.10
C MET A 240 -0.83 4.24 -18.12
N LEU A 241 -1.19 4.81 -16.96
CA LEU A 241 -2.18 5.89 -16.87
C LEU A 241 -1.69 7.19 -17.52
N ILE A 242 -0.43 7.57 -17.30
CA ILE A 242 0.18 8.75 -17.94
C ILE A 242 0.16 8.60 -19.47
N ASP A 243 0.54 7.44 -19.98
CA ASP A 243 0.55 7.21 -21.43
C ASP A 243 -0.86 7.06 -21.98
N TYR A 244 -1.83 6.57 -21.20
CA TYR A 244 -3.23 6.63 -21.57
C TYR A 244 -3.69 8.07 -21.75
N PHE A 245 -3.36 8.97 -20.82
CA PHE A 245 -3.67 10.41 -20.97
C PHE A 245 -3.05 10.98 -22.25
N LYS A 246 -1.77 10.69 -22.53
CA LYS A 246 -1.11 11.19 -23.76
C LYS A 246 -1.80 10.74 -25.05
N ASN A 247 -2.41 9.55 -25.05
CA ASN A 247 -3.00 8.95 -26.25
C ASN A 247 -4.51 9.19 -26.37
N HIS A 248 -5.16 9.75 -25.35
CA HIS A 248 -6.59 10.01 -25.34
C HIS A 248 -6.85 11.49 -25.07
N PRO A 249 -7.37 12.26 -26.05
CA PRO A 249 -7.68 13.68 -25.84
C PRO A 249 -8.76 13.93 -24.78
N SER A 250 -9.65 12.96 -24.57
CA SER A 250 -10.69 12.96 -23.54
C SER A 250 -10.63 11.65 -22.76
N VAL A 251 -10.63 11.73 -21.43
CA VAL A 251 -10.58 10.59 -20.51
C VAL A 251 -11.91 10.49 -19.79
N GLU A 252 -12.60 9.38 -20.02
CA GLU A 252 -13.88 9.06 -19.39
C GLU A 252 -13.84 7.63 -18.85
N ALA A 253 -14.56 7.40 -17.75
CA ALA A 253 -14.71 6.06 -17.20
C ALA A 253 -15.84 5.31 -17.91
N ALA A 254 -15.63 4.03 -18.16
CA ALA A 254 -16.66 3.16 -18.69
C ALA A 254 -17.83 3.00 -17.68
N THR A 255 -19.05 2.98 -18.21
CA THR A 255 -20.31 2.92 -17.44
C THR A 255 -20.93 1.53 -17.44
N ASP A 256 -20.27 0.54 -18.05
CA ASP A 256 -20.72 -0.85 -18.07
C ASP A 256 -20.77 -1.44 -16.65
N VAL A 257 -21.75 -2.30 -16.40
CA VAL A 257 -21.91 -2.98 -15.11
C VAL A 257 -21.15 -4.31 -15.15
N ARG A 258 -20.18 -4.47 -14.25
CA ARG A 258 -19.29 -5.63 -14.12
C ARG A 258 -19.70 -6.54 -12.97
N ILE A 259 -20.31 -5.98 -11.93
CA ILE A 259 -20.83 -6.75 -10.79
C ILE A 259 -22.30 -6.42 -10.61
N ILE A 260 -23.17 -7.41 -10.83
CA ILE A 260 -24.61 -7.23 -10.87
C ILE A 260 -25.23 -7.76 -9.58
N LYS A 261 -25.86 -6.88 -8.81
CA LYS A 261 -26.64 -7.26 -7.62
C LYS A 261 -28.07 -7.54 -8.04
N ASN A 262 -28.52 -8.79 -7.90
CA ASN A 262 -29.91 -9.17 -8.12
C ASN A 262 -30.76 -8.93 -6.87
#